data_AF-A0A1A7BGE2-F1
#
_entry.id   AF-A0A1A7BGE2-F1
#
_cell.length_a   1.000
_cell.length_b   1.000
_cell.length_c   1.000
_cell.angle_alpha   90.00
_cell.angle_beta   90.00
_cell.angle_gamma   90.00
#
_symmetry.space_group_name_H-M   'P 1'
#
loop_
_entity.id
_entity.type
_entity.pdbx_description
1 polymer ?
#
loop_
_entity_poly.entity_id
_entity_poly.type
_entity_poly.pdbx_seq_one_letter_code
_entity_poly.pdbx_strand_id
1 'polypeptide(L)'
;MTDLPKKTALVTGASSGVGLWSAKALADRGWHVIMACRDLAKAESAAREAGIAPANRTLLHVDLADFASVRALAEAARETVRAGGGALDALVLNAAVYLPRAEAPQRNADGYEISVATNYLGHFLLANLLLPDLEAAPAPRLVTLGTVTANSEEFGGKIPIPAPADLGDLEGLEAGFRDPVAMIDGKPFKPGKAYKDSKLALMIMSRELHARFHDKTGIIFATLYPGCVADTPLFRHAPKAFQTIFPWFQKNITKGYVSQPLSGERVAQVVADPDFTRSGVHWSWGNRQKPGAQAFAQPLSSKAENAHRAARLWDLSAKLVGLEDARIGEPA
;
A
#
# COMPACT_ATOMS: atom_id res chain seq x y z
N MET A 1 -19.31 6.99 32.76
CA MET A 1 -18.09 6.98 31.95
C MET A 1 -18.52 6.81 30.52
N THR A 2 -18.45 7.86 29.70
CA THR A 2 -18.62 7.75 28.26
C THR A 2 -17.40 7.02 27.71
N ASP A 3 -17.61 5.87 27.09
CA ASP A 3 -16.54 5.12 26.42
C ASP A 3 -15.91 6.04 25.36
N LEU A 4 -14.58 6.19 25.38
CA LEU A 4 -13.90 6.99 24.36
C LEU A 4 -14.09 6.30 22.99
N PRO A 5 -14.28 7.05 21.90
CA PRO A 5 -14.41 6.46 20.58
C PRO A 5 -13.16 5.64 20.23
N LYS A 6 -13.36 4.46 19.63
CA LYS A 6 -12.26 3.60 19.16
C LYS A 6 -11.48 4.32 18.07
N LYS A 7 -10.16 4.13 18.07
CA LYS A 7 -9.33 4.55 16.93
C LYS A 7 -9.75 3.81 15.67
N THR A 8 -9.78 4.52 14.54
CA THR A 8 -10.25 3.96 13.26
C THR A 8 -9.11 3.86 12.25
N ALA A 9 -8.93 2.68 11.66
CA ALA A 9 -7.98 2.44 10.58
C ALA A 9 -8.68 1.96 9.31
N LEU A 10 -8.33 2.51 8.15
CA LEU A 10 -8.72 1.97 6.85
C LEU A 10 -7.60 1.11 6.28
N VAL A 11 -7.91 -0.12 5.89
CA VAL A 11 -6.95 -1.06 5.30
C VAL A 11 -7.44 -1.51 3.92
N THR A 12 -6.69 -1.17 2.86
CA THR A 12 -7.01 -1.64 1.50
C THR A 12 -6.61 -3.09 1.30
N GLY A 13 -7.44 -3.87 0.58
CA GLY A 13 -7.14 -5.26 0.28
C GLY A 13 -7.18 -6.17 1.52
N ALA A 14 -8.07 -5.88 2.47
CA ALA A 14 -8.17 -6.58 3.75
C ALA A 14 -8.89 -7.94 3.70
N SER A 15 -9.18 -8.50 2.52
CA SER A 15 -9.87 -9.79 2.37
C SER A 15 -8.94 -11.00 2.28
N SER A 16 -7.62 -10.81 2.31
CA SER A 16 -6.63 -11.90 2.34
C SER A 16 -5.24 -11.41 2.73
N GLY A 17 -4.32 -12.34 3.01
CA GLY A 17 -2.89 -12.02 3.12
C GLY A 17 -2.58 -11.01 4.22
N VAL A 18 -1.55 -10.19 3.99
CA VAL A 18 -1.09 -9.16 4.92
C VAL A 18 -2.22 -8.23 5.36
N GLY A 19 -3.10 -7.80 4.44
CA GLY A 19 -4.20 -6.89 4.75
C GLY A 19 -5.21 -7.47 5.75
N LEU A 20 -5.63 -8.72 5.56
CA LEU A 20 -6.56 -9.40 6.49
C LEU A 20 -5.95 -9.54 7.88
N TRP A 21 -4.69 -9.98 7.95
CA TRP A 21 -4.01 -10.15 9.24
C TRP A 21 -3.64 -8.83 9.91
N SER A 22 -3.44 -7.76 9.13
CA SER A 22 -3.30 -6.39 9.67
C SER A 22 -4.62 -5.92 10.28
N ALA A 23 -5.75 -6.16 9.61
CA ALA A 23 -7.07 -5.86 10.15
C ALA A 23 -7.36 -6.65 11.43
N LYS A 24 -7.00 -7.94 11.46
CA LYS A 24 -7.13 -8.78 12.66
C LYS A 24 -6.28 -8.22 13.82
N ALA A 25 -5.00 -7.96 13.59
CA ALA A 25 -4.10 -7.47 14.63
C ALA A 25 -4.54 -6.09 15.18
N LEU A 26 -4.99 -5.17 14.31
CA LEU A 26 -5.54 -3.89 14.74
C LEU A 26 -6.83 -4.06 15.56
N ALA A 27 -7.75 -4.92 15.12
CA ALA A 27 -8.98 -5.21 15.85
C ALA A 27 -8.71 -5.83 17.24
N ASP A 28 -7.70 -6.71 17.35
CA ASP A 28 -7.26 -7.28 18.63
C ASP A 28 -6.68 -6.22 19.58
N ARG A 29 -6.11 -5.15 19.02
CA ARG A 29 -5.60 -3.97 19.73
C ARG A 29 -6.70 -2.94 20.04
N GLY A 30 -7.97 -3.27 19.82
CA GLY A 30 -9.12 -2.43 20.15
C GLY A 30 -9.49 -1.37 19.10
N TRP A 31 -8.91 -1.43 17.90
CA TRP A 31 -9.24 -0.51 16.81
C TRP A 31 -10.54 -0.92 16.11
N HIS A 32 -11.24 0.05 15.54
CA HIS A 32 -12.23 -0.18 14.50
C HIS A 32 -11.55 -0.21 13.13
N VAL A 33 -11.79 -1.24 12.34
CA VAL A 33 -11.12 -1.42 11.05
C VAL A 33 -12.09 -1.31 9.89
N ILE A 34 -11.91 -0.29 9.06
CA ILE A 34 -12.56 -0.20 7.75
C ILE A 34 -11.79 -1.10 6.78
N MET A 35 -12.38 -2.26 6.47
CA MET A 35 -11.82 -3.24 5.55
C MET A 35 -12.28 -2.92 4.12
N ALA A 36 -11.45 -2.18 3.39
CA ALA A 36 -11.75 -1.76 2.02
C ALA A 36 -11.39 -2.87 1.02
N CYS A 37 -12.39 -3.49 0.41
CA CYS A 37 -12.24 -4.69 -0.42
C CYS A 37 -13.10 -4.66 -1.68
N ARG A 38 -12.60 -5.24 -2.77
CA ARG A 38 -13.38 -5.38 -4.02
C ARG A 38 -14.53 -6.38 -3.92
N ASP A 39 -14.33 -7.46 -3.18
CA ASP A 39 -15.33 -8.52 -2.99
C ASP A 39 -15.74 -8.55 -1.51
N LEU A 40 -16.93 -8.00 -1.23
CA LEU A 40 -17.45 -7.87 0.13
C LEU A 40 -17.87 -9.21 0.74
N ALA A 41 -18.43 -10.12 -0.06
CA ALA A 41 -18.83 -11.45 0.42
C ALA A 41 -17.59 -12.25 0.85
N LYS A 42 -16.52 -12.19 0.05
CA LYS A 42 -15.23 -12.77 0.41
C LYS A 42 -14.64 -12.09 1.66
N ALA A 43 -14.69 -10.76 1.73
CA ALA A 43 -14.17 -10.02 2.88
C ALA A 43 -14.90 -10.42 4.17
N GLU A 44 -16.23 -10.58 4.12
CA GLU A 44 -17.06 -11.02 5.24
C GLU A 44 -16.68 -12.43 5.72
N SER A 45 -16.57 -13.40 4.81
CA SER A 45 -16.14 -14.76 5.18
C SER A 45 -14.75 -14.77 5.80
N ALA A 46 -13.79 -14.08 5.17
CA ALA A 46 -12.41 -14.02 5.63
C ALA A 46 -12.28 -13.36 7.01
N ALA A 47 -13.01 -12.28 7.26
CA ALA A 47 -13.01 -11.58 8.54
C ALA A 47 -13.65 -12.43 9.65
N ARG A 48 -14.74 -13.14 9.34
CA ARG A 48 -15.37 -14.10 10.27
C ARG A 48 -14.42 -15.25 10.61
N GLU A 49 -13.79 -15.86 9.60
CA GLU A 49 -12.82 -16.96 9.78
C GLU A 49 -11.58 -16.51 10.57
N ALA A 50 -11.12 -15.28 10.34
CA ALA A 50 -10.04 -14.68 11.11
C ALA A 50 -10.45 -14.30 12.53
N GLY A 51 -11.74 -14.30 12.89
CA GLY A 51 -12.23 -13.94 14.22
C GLY A 51 -12.30 -12.43 14.47
N ILE A 52 -12.49 -11.61 13.43
CA ILE A 52 -12.69 -10.16 13.57
C ILE A 52 -14.18 -9.90 13.85
N ALA A 53 -14.49 -9.49 15.08
CA ALA A 53 -15.86 -9.21 15.52
C ALA A 53 -16.53 -8.13 14.65
N PRO A 54 -17.81 -8.28 14.27
CA PRO A 54 -18.55 -7.26 13.50
C PRO A 54 -18.51 -5.85 14.13
N ALA A 55 -18.50 -5.76 15.47
CA ALA A 55 -18.42 -4.49 16.20
C ALA A 55 -17.04 -3.79 16.13
N ASN A 56 -16.04 -4.42 15.52
CA ASN A 56 -14.68 -3.88 15.34
C ASN A 56 -14.34 -3.68 13.85
N ARG A 57 -15.31 -3.83 12.94
CA ARG A 57 -15.06 -3.68 11.50
C ARG A 57 -16.23 -3.10 10.73
N THR A 58 -15.90 -2.39 9.66
CA THR A 58 -16.85 -2.01 8.60
C THR A 58 -16.29 -2.51 7.27
N LEU A 59 -17.12 -3.16 6.45
CA LEU A 59 -16.72 -3.57 5.11
C LEU A 59 -17.16 -2.50 4.11
N LEU A 60 -16.22 -1.94 3.35
CA LEU A 60 -16.51 -0.97 2.28
C LEU A 60 -15.98 -1.47 0.94
N HIS A 61 -16.76 -1.24 -0.12
CA HIS A 61 -16.38 -1.65 -1.46
C HIS A 61 -15.30 -0.73 -2.02
N VAL A 62 -14.27 -1.31 -2.65
CA VAL A 62 -13.37 -0.56 -3.53
C VAL A 62 -12.78 -1.44 -4.61
N ASP A 63 -12.85 -0.98 -5.86
CA ASP A 63 -11.90 -1.36 -6.91
C ASP A 63 -10.91 -0.22 -7.12
N LEU A 64 -9.64 -0.44 -6.77
CA LEU A 64 -8.58 0.58 -6.91
C LEU A 64 -8.25 0.89 -8.38
N ALA A 65 -8.65 0.05 -9.33
CA ALA A 65 -8.53 0.34 -10.74
C ALA A 65 -9.66 1.24 -11.27
N ASP A 66 -10.71 1.49 -10.48
CA ASP A 66 -11.83 2.38 -10.82
C ASP A 66 -11.79 3.62 -9.91
N PHE A 67 -11.42 4.77 -10.48
CA PHE A 67 -11.26 6.00 -9.71
C PHE A 67 -12.58 6.57 -9.20
N ALA A 68 -13.72 6.24 -9.81
CA ALA A 68 -15.02 6.57 -9.23
C ALA A 68 -15.27 5.70 -7.98
N SER A 69 -14.93 4.41 -8.03
CA SER A 69 -14.98 3.55 -6.85
C SER A 69 -14.05 4.01 -5.72
N VAL A 70 -12.87 4.56 -6.04
CA VAL A 70 -11.96 5.13 -5.04
C VAL A 70 -12.55 6.38 -4.37
N ARG A 71 -13.18 7.27 -5.15
CA ARG A 71 -13.87 8.45 -4.62
C ARG A 71 -15.05 8.05 -3.72
N ALA A 72 -15.84 7.07 -4.13
CA ALA A 72 -16.93 6.53 -3.33
C ALA A 72 -16.44 5.89 -2.01
N LEU A 73 -15.31 5.19 -2.03
CA LEU A 73 -14.69 4.67 -0.80
C LEU A 73 -14.32 5.80 0.15
N ALA A 74 -13.72 6.89 -0.37
CA ALA A 74 -13.34 8.02 0.48
C ALA A 74 -14.56 8.60 1.20
N GLU A 75 -15.65 8.92 0.48
CA GLU A 75 -16.88 9.41 1.10
C GLU A 75 -17.45 8.44 2.15
N ALA A 76 -17.57 7.15 1.81
CA ALA A 76 -18.11 6.15 2.72
C ALA A 76 -17.23 5.96 3.98
N ALA A 77 -15.91 6.12 3.84
CA ALA A 77 -15.00 6.09 4.98
C ALA A 77 -15.21 7.30 5.90
N ARG A 78 -15.41 8.51 5.34
CA ARG A 78 -15.74 9.72 6.12
C ARG A 78 -17.04 9.56 6.88
N GLU A 79 -18.07 9.03 6.22
CA GLU A 79 -19.36 8.75 6.86
C GLU A 79 -19.21 7.75 8.01
N THR A 80 -18.44 6.68 7.81
CA THR A 80 -18.16 5.67 8.85
C THR A 80 -17.46 6.29 10.07
N VAL A 81 -16.43 7.10 9.83
CA VAL A 81 -15.67 7.79 10.88
C VAL A 81 -16.54 8.78 11.66
N ARG A 82 -17.35 9.58 10.95
CA ARG A 82 -18.29 10.55 11.55
C ARG A 82 -19.35 9.85 12.39
N ALA A 83 -19.92 8.75 11.90
CA ALA A 83 -20.91 7.96 12.64
C ALA A 83 -20.31 7.34 13.93
N GLY A 84 -19.01 7.04 13.93
CA GLY A 84 -18.27 6.57 15.11
C GLY A 84 -17.86 7.68 16.09
N GLY A 85 -18.09 8.95 15.77
CA GLY A 85 -17.70 10.10 16.61
C GLY A 85 -16.18 10.32 16.71
N GLY A 86 -15.41 9.84 15.74
CA GLY A 86 -13.94 9.89 15.74
C GLY A 86 -13.35 10.57 14.50
N ALA A 87 -12.06 10.32 14.29
CA ALA A 87 -11.31 10.71 13.10
C ALA A 87 -10.71 9.45 12.43
N LEU A 88 -10.14 9.61 11.23
CA LEU A 88 -9.37 8.52 10.62
C LEU A 88 -7.97 8.53 11.23
N ASP A 89 -7.68 7.64 12.17
CA ASP A 89 -6.37 7.58 12.83
C ASP A 89 -5.29 6.96 11.94
N ALA A 90 -5.67 6.06 11.03
CA ALA A 90 -4.71 5.43 10.13
C ALA A 90 -5.27 5.06 8.76
N LEU A 91 -4.42 5.19 7.75
CA LEU A 91 -4.64 4.70 6.39
C LEU A 91 -3.52 3.73 6.01
N VAL A 92 -3.87 2.48 5.72
CA VAL A 92 -2.95 1.42 5.32
C VAL A 92 -3.15 1.08 3.84
N LEU A 93 -2.19 1.50 3.02
CA LEU A 93 -2.16 1.23 1.58
C LEU A 93 -1.46 -0.12 1.34
N ASN A 94 -2.26 -1.20 1.40
CA ASN A 94 -1.77 -2.58 1.36
C ASN A 94 -2.06 -3.30 0.02
N ALA A 95 -3.22 -3.05 -0.58
CA ALA A 95 -3.69 -3.81 -1.74
C ALA A 95 -2.68 -3.82 -2.90
N ALA A 96 -2.57 -4.96 -3.58
CA ALA A 96 -1.79 -5.05 -4.79
C ALA A 96 -2.27 -6.20 -5.68
N VAL A 97 -2.10 -6.03 -7.00
CA VAL A 97 -2.20 -7.06 -8.02
C VAL A 97 -0.83 -7.35 -8.60
N TYR A 98 -0.61 -8.60 -8.97
CA TYR A 98 0.61 -9.06 -9.62
C TYR A 98 0.25 -10.09 -10.70
N LEU A 99 0.53 -9.74 -11.96
CA LEU A 99 0.15 -10.53 -13.14
C LEU A 99 1.37 -10.98 -13.95
N PRO A 100 2.30 -11.78 -13.38
CA PRO A 100 3.59 -12.09 -14.01
C PRO A 100 3.53 -12.87 -15.32
N ARG A 101 2.39 -13.49 -15.61
CA ARG A 101 2.16 -14.31 -16.81
C ARG A 101 1.30 -13.60 -17.85
N ALA A 102 1.01 -12.31 -17.68
CA ALA A 102 0.28 -11.55 -18.67
C ALA A 102 1.14 -11.41 -19.96
N GLU A 103 0.58 -11.84 -21.08
CA GLU A 103 1.24 -11.76 -22.39
C GLU A 103 1.10 -10.37 -23.03
N ALA A 104 0.08 -9.62 -22.63
CA ALA A 104 -0.21 -8.25 -23.05
C ALA A 104 -0.64 -7.41 -21.84
N PRO A 105 -0.49 -6.07 -21.88
CA PRO A 105 -0.96 -5.21 -20.81
C PRO A 105 -2.49 -5.29 -20.69
N GLN A 106 -2.96 -5.59 -19.49
CA GLN A 106 -4.37 -5.38 -19.14
C GLN A 106 -4.55 -3.92 -18.74
N ARG A 107 -5.75 -3.38 -18.96
CA ARG A 107 -6.04 -1.96 -18.70
C ARG A 107 -7.31 -1.79 -17.86
N ASN A 108 -7.37 -0.70 -17.10
CA ASN A 108 -8.60 -0.26 -16.45
C ASN A 108 -9.53 0.47 -17.45
N ALA A 109 -10.68 0.95 -16.97
CA ALA A 109 -11.65 1.67 -17.81
C ALA A 109 -11.10 2.98 -18.41
N ASP A 110 -10.15 3.64 -17.74
CA ASP A 110 -9.47 4.85 -18.23
C ASP A 110 -8.34 4.57 -19.24
N GLY A 111 -8.03 3.30 -19.49
CA GLY A 111 -6.98 2.86 -20.41
C GLY A 111 -5.58 2.76 -19.78
N TYR A 112 -5.43 2.88 -18.46
CA TYR A 112 -4.16 2.74 -17.76
C TYR A 112 -3.79 1.28 -17.52
N GLU A 113 -2.50 0.94 -17.60
CA GLU A 113 -2.02 -0.43 -17.30
C GLU A 113 -2.43 -0.85 -15.89
N ILE A 114 -2.97 -2.06 -15.75
CA ILE A 114 -3.73 -2.48 -14.57
C ILE A 114 -2.89 -2.53 -13.28
N SER A 115 -1.62 -2.90 -13.36
CA SER A 115 -0.74 -3.00 -12.20
C SER A 115 -0.44 -1.61 -11.63
N VAL A 116 -0.12 -0.65 -12.50
CA VAL A 116 0.11 0.75 -12.12
C VAL A 116 -1.20 1.42 -11.70
N ALA A 117 -2.30 1.20 -12.42
CA ALA A 117 -3.61 1.74 -12.07
C ALA A 117 -4.04 1.30 -10.67
N THR A 118 -3.99 0.00 -10.39
CA THR A 118 -4.46 -0.58 -9.12
C THR A 118 -3.50 -0.31 -7.97
N ASN A 119 -2.20 -0.61 -8.14
CA ASN A 119 -1.26 -0.60 -7.02
C ASN A 119 -0.84 0.83 -6.68
N TYR A 120 -0.75 1.71 -7.68
CA TYR A 120 -0.21 3.05 -7.53
C TYR A 120 -1.27 4.14 -7.67
N LEU A 121 -1.85 4.33 -8.87
CA LEU A 121 -2.72 5.50 -9.12
C LEU A 121 -4.00 5.50 -8.25
N GLY A 122 -4.64 4.35 -8.04
CA GLY A 122 -5.79 4.24 -7.14
C GLY A 122 -5.45 4.57 -5.69
N HIS A 123 -4.28 4.14 -5.22
CA HIS A 123 -3.77 4.48 -3.89
C HIS A 123 -3.34 5.94 -3.78
N PHE A 124 -2.74 6.51 -4.84
CA PHE A 124 -2.39 7.92 -4.92
C PHE A 124 -3.64 8.79 -4.76
N LEU A 125 -4.70 8.46 -5.51
CA LEU A 125 -5.98 9.13 -5.41
C LEU A 125 -6.58 8.99 -4.00
N LEU A 126 -6.64 7.76 -3.46
CA LEU A 126 -7.19 7.50 -2.13
C LEU A 126 -6.46 8.27 -1.03
N ALA A 127 -5.12 8.27 -1.06
CA ALA A 127 -4.28 8.97 -0.08
C ALA A 127 -4.55 10.48 -0.07
N ASN A 128 -4.67 11.09 -1.25
CA ASN A 128 -4.96 12.52 -1.36
C ASN A 128 -6.39 12.85 -0.91
N LEU A 129 -7.37 12.01 -1.24
CA LEU A 129 -8.77 12.24 -0.84
C LEU A 129 -9.01 12.12 0.68
N LEU A 130 -8.26 11.26 1.37
CA LEU A 130 -8.39 11.02 2.80
C LEU A 130 -7.36 11.78 3.65
N LEU A 131 -6.52 12.62 3.03
CA LEU A 131 -5.53 13.42 3.74
C LEU A 131 -6.17 14.36 4.77
N PRO A 132 -7.26 15.10 4.46
CA PRO A 132 -7.93 15.96 5.44
C PRO A 132 -8.57 15.17 6.59
N ASP A 133 -9.03 13.94 6.31
CA ASP A 133 -9.65 13.08 7.32
C ASP A 133 -8.62 12.50 8.30
N LEU A 134 -7.39 12.28 7.84
CA LEU A 134 -6.25 11.94 8.68
C LEU A 134 -5.83 13.12 9.55
N GLU A 135 -5.75 14.33 8.98
CA GLU A 135 -5.31 15.54 9.70
C GLU A 135 -6.19 15.85 10.93
N ALA A 136 -7.46 15.45 10.92
CA ALA A 136 -8.36 15.61 12.06
C ALA A 136 -8.03 14.71 13.27
N ALA A 137 -7.19 13.68 13.11
CA ALA A 137 -6.83 12.78 14.20
C ALA A 137 -5.68 13.34 15.05
N PRO A 138 -5.55 12.95 16.35
CA PRO A 138 -4.47 13.46 17.21
C PRO A 138 -3.06 12.95 16.87
N ALA A 139 -2.95 11.75 16.30
CA ALA A 139 -1.66 11.14 15.94
C ALA A 139 -1.77 10.27 14.66
N PRO A 140 -2.14 10.88 13.51
CA PRO A 140 -2.49 10.16 12.30
C PRO A 140 -1.30 9.51 11.63
N ARG A 141 -1.53 8.32 11.04
CA ARG A 141 -0.49 7.59 10.28
C ARG A 141 -1.00 7.15 8.91
N LEU A 142 -0.22 7.45 7.88
CA LEU A 142 -0.41 6.88 6.54
C LEU A 142 0.74 5.91 6.27
N VAL A 143 0.39 4.62 6.24
CA VAL A 143 1.33 3.51 6.19
C VAL A 143 1.20 2.77 4.86
N THR A 144 2.30 2.72 4.09
CA THR A 144 2.31 2.10 2.76
C THR A 144 3.11 0.80 2.75
N LEU A 145 2.54 -0.26 2.19
CA LEU A 145 3.24 -1.52 2.01
C LEU A 145 4.23 -1.42 0.84
N GLY A 146 5.49 -1.24 1.19
CA GLY A 146 6.62 -1.26 0.27
C GLY A 146 7.06 -2.68 -0.07
N THR A 147 8.10 -2.79 -0.91
CA THR A 147 8.72 -4.07 -1.21
C THR A 147 10.24 -3.94 -1.25
N VAL A 148 10.90 -5.02 -0.84
CA VAL A 148 12.34 -5.25 -1.07
C VAL A 148 12.68 -5.17 -2.55
N THR A 149 11.77 -5.62 -3.42
CA THR A 149 12.01 -5.67 -4.86
C THR A 149 12.08 -4.28 -5.51
N ALA A 150 11.52 -3.26 -4.86
CA ALA A 150 11.59 -1.86 -5.27
C ALA A 150 12.75 -1.11 -4.61
N ASN A 151 13.27 -1.57 -3.46
CA ASN A 151 14.45 -1.02 -2.82
C ASN A 151 15.72 -1.77 -3.25
N SER A 152 16.49 -1.22 -4.19
CA SER A 152 17.72 -1.87 -4.68
C SER A 152 18.80 -2.04 -3.61
N GLU A 153 18.72 -1.31 -2.50
CA GLU A 153 19.65 -1.41 -1.36
C GLU A 153 19.43 -2.68 -0.54
N GLU A 154 18.30 -3.35 -0.71
CA GLU A 154 18.04 -4.61 -0.05
C GLU A 154 18.41 -5.81 -0.93
N PHE A 155 19.08 -6.80 -0.35
CA PHE A 155 19.59 -7.99 -1.05
C PHE A 155 18.51 -8.78 -1.83
N GLY A 156 17.23 -8.66 -1.45
CA GLY A 156 16.10 -9.27 -2.17
C GLY A 156 15.59 -8.48 -3.38
N GLY A 157 16.20 -7.33 -3.74
CA GLY A 157 15.86 -6.52 -4.92
C GLY A 157 15.83 -7.29 -6.25
N LYS A 158 16.53 -8.44 -6.29
CA LYS A 158 16.81 -9.25 -7.48
C LYS A 158 15.92 -10.50 -7.63
N ILE A 159 15.24 -10.96 -6.58
CA ILE A 159 14.44 -12.20 -6.57
C ILE A 159 13.14 -11.91 -5.81
N PRO A 160 11.94 -12.22 -6.36
CA PRO A 160 11.67 -13.22 -7.42
C PRO A 160 11.58 -12.71 -8.85
N ILE A 161 11.60 -11.40 -9.06
CA ILE A 161 11.43 -10.80 -10.39
C ILE A 161 12.81 -10.31 -10.86
N PRO A 162 13.37 -10.80 -11.98
CA PRO A 162 14.73 -10.48 -12.40
C PRO A 162 14.94 -9.02 -12.84
N ALA A 163 13.96 -8.42 -13.52
CA ALA A 163 14.06 -7.04 -14.00
C ALA A 163 13.98 -6.04 -12.82
N PRO A 164 14.93 -5.11 -12.64
CA PRO A 164 14.84 -4.09 -11.59
C PRO A 164 13.72 -3.09 -11.88
N ALA A 165 13.21 -2.43 -10.83
CA ALA A 165 12.33 -1.29 -10.98
C ALA A 165 13.08 -0.13 -11.67
N ASP A 166 12.43 0.52 -12.63
CA ASP A 166 12.99 1.67 -13.31
C ASP A 166 11.91 2.55 -13.90
N LEU A 167 11.74 3.76 -13.34
CA LEU A 167 10.71 4.69 -13.77
C LEU A 167 11.16 5.59 -14.93
N GLY A 168 12.41 5.46 -15.39
CA GLY A 168 12.99 6.33 -16.42
C GLY A 168 12.87 7.80 -16.04
N ASP A 169 12.54 8.62 -17.03
CA ASP A 169 12.14 10.00 -16.86
C ASP A 169 10.62 10.15 -17.01
N LEU A 170 9.87 9.14 -16.55
CA LEU A 170 8.40 9.18 -16.45
C LEU A 170 7.68 9.45 -17.78
N GLU A 171 8.33 9.15 -18.92
CA GLU A 171 7.87 9.50 -20.26
C GLU A 171 6.50 8.89 -20.57
N GLY A 172 6.23 7.71 -20.02
CA GLY A 172 4.93 7.06 -20.16
C GLY A 172 3.81 7.78 -19.41
N LEU A 173 4.10 8.32 -18.22
CA LEU A 173 3.12 9.13 -17.47
C LEU A 173 2.92 10.50 -18.12
N GLU A 174 4.00 11.12 -18.61
CA GLU A 174 3.96 12.39 -19.34
C GLU A 174 3.13 12.30 -20.63
N ALA A 175 3.22 11.18 -21.33
CA ALA A 175 2.40 10.88 -22.51
C ALA A 175 0.92 10.56 -22.18
N GLY A 176 0.50 10.68 -20.92
CA GLY A 176 -0.87 10.44 -20.47
C GLY A 176 -1.19 8.99 -20.12
N PHE A 177 -0.22 8.08 -20.17
CA PHE A 177 -0.31 6.68 -19.72
C PHE A 177 -1.44 5.81 -20.32
N ARG A 178 -2.07 6.25 -21.41
CA ARG A 178 -3.09 5.50 -22.14
C ARG A 178 -2.48 4.68 -23.27
N ASP A 179 -3.27 3.78 -23.83
CA ASP A 179 -2.86 2.98 -24.99
C ASP A 179 -2.24 3.85 -26.11
N PRO A 180 -1.07 3.47 -26.66
CA PRO A 180 -0.33 2.20 -26.49
C PRO A 180 0.63 2.13 -25.28
N VAL A 181 0.76 3.19 -24.49
CA VAL A 181 1.70 3.24 -23.34
C VAL A 181 1.29 2.24 -22.27
N ALA A 182 2.26 1.48 -21.74
CA ALA A 182 2.02 0.42 -20.75
C ALA A 182 3.05 0.34 -19.62
N MET A 183 4.06 1.22 -19.62
CA MET A 183 5.12 1.28 -18.61
C MET A 183 5.37 2.74 -18.24
N ILE A 184 5.72 3.02 -16.99
CA ILE A 184 5.96 4.39 -16.49
C ILE A 184 7.08 5.09 -17.27
N ASP A 185 8.12 4.35 -17.66
CA ASP A 185 9.24 4.83 -18.47
C ASP A 185 8.98 4.81 -19.98
N GLY A 186 7.74 4.58 -20.42
CA GLY A 186 7.35 4.54 -21.84
C GLY A 186 7.89 3.33 -22.63
N LYS A 187 8.62 2.40 -21.99
CA LYS A 187 9.22 1.24 -22.67
C LYS A 187 8.20 0.11 -22.94
N PRO A 188 8.56 -0.90 -23.75
CA PRO A 188 7.70 -2.05 -23.99
C PRO A 188 7.27 -2.76 -22.69
N PHE A 189 6.02 -3.23 -22.67
CA PHE A 189 5.42 -3.87 -21.50
C PHE A 189 6.22 -5.07 -21.00
N LYS A 190 6.43 -5.11 -19.69
CA LYS A 190 7.02 -6.24 -18.97
C LYS A 190 6.23 -6.44 -17.67
N PRO A 191 5.43 -7.53 -17.52
CA PRO A 191 4.47 -7.66 -16.42
C PRO A 191 5.11 -7.64 -15.03
N GLY A 192 6.26 -8.33 -14.88
CA GLY A 192 7.01 -8.30 -13.63
C GLY A 192 7.59 -6.92 -13.30
N LYS A 193 8.03 -6.17 -14.33
CA LYS A 193 8.54 -4.81 -14.16
C LYS A 193 7.41 -3.85 -13.80
N ALA A 194 6.23 -3.93 -14.44
CA ALA A 194 5.08 -3.09 -14.12
C ALA A 194 4.66 -3.17 -12.64
N TYR A 195 4.68 -4.38 -12.07
CA TYR A 195 4.49 -4.56 -10.63
C TYR A 195 5.58 -3.85 -9.80
N LYS A 196 6.85 -4.02 -10.16
CA LYS A 196 7.94 -3.36 -9.42
C LYS A 196 7.91 -1.84 -9.55
N ASP A 197 7.63 -1.33 -10.73
CA ASP A 197 7.54 0.10 -11.00
C ASP A 197 6.38 0.73 -10.21
N SER A 198 5.22 0.06 -10.15
CA SER A 198 4.11 0.55 -9.30
C SER A 198 4.46 0.56 -7.80
N LYS A 199 5.24 -0.42 -7.33
CA LYS A 199 5.72 -0.44 -5.95
C LYS A 199 6.79 0.62 -5.66
N LEU A 200 7.70 0.87 -6.61
CA LEU A 200 8.66 1.97 -6.50
C LEU A 200 7.96 3.33 -6.51
N ALA A 201 6.97 3.53 -7.38
CA ALA A 201 6.16 4.74 -7.44
C ALA A 201 5.40 4.99 -6.12
N LEU A 202 4.81 3.95 -5.51
CA LEU A 202 4.21 4.02 -4.17
C LEU A 202 5.21 4.48 -3.09
N MET A 203 6.44 3.93 -3.11
CA MET A 203 7.47 4.30 -2.15
C MET A 203 7.90 5.76 -2.32
N ILE A 204 8.08 6.21 -3.56
CA ILE A 204 8.37 7.62 -3.88
C ILE A 204 7.22 8.53 -3.43
N MET A 205 5.97 8.15 -3.69
CA MET A 205 4.79 8.89 -3.22
C MET A 205 4.76 9.05 -1.70
N SER A 206 5.09 8.02 -0.94
CA SER A 206 5.18 8.14 0.54
C SER A 206 6.25 9.14 0.98
N ARG A 207 7.34 9.28 0.20
CA ARG A 207 8.36 10.30 0.43
C ARG A 207 7.88 11.70 0.11
N GLU A 208 7.18 11.84 -1.00
CA GLU A 208 6.60 13.10 -1.39
C GLU A 208 5.50 13.56 -0.42
N LEU A 209 4.64 12.66 0.06
CA LEU A 209 3.65 12.95 1.09
C LEU A 209 4.28 13.54 2.36
N HIS A 210 5.37 12.93 2.83
CA HIS A 210 6.12 13.47 3.96
C HIS A 210 6.70 14.86 3.67
N ALA A 211 7.40 15.01 2.54
CA ALA A 211 8.04 16.28 2.19
C ALA A 211 7.02 17.43 2.05
N ARG A 212 5.82 17.13 1.55
CA ARG A 212 4.76 18.12 1.33
C ARG A 212 3.95 18.43 2.59
N PHE A 213 3.68 17.44 3.44
CA PHE A 213 2.63 17.55 4.44
C PHE A 213 3.06 17.28 5.89
N HIS A 214 4.15 16.55 6.16
CA HIS A 214 4.48 16.12 7.53
C HIS A 214 4.61 17.29 8.51
N ASP A 215 5.40 18.31 8.15
CA ASP A 215 5.65 19.46 9.02
C ASP A 215 4.41 20.33 9.23
N LYS A 216 3.41 20.23 8.34
CA LYS A 216 2.18 21.03 8.38
C LYS A 216 1.05 20.33 9.14
N THR A 217 0.91 19.02 8.95
CA THR A 217 -0.25 18.25 9.43
C THR A 217 0.08 17.34 10.60
N GLY A 218 1.36 17.11 10.89
CA GLY A 218 1.80 16.13 11.89
C GLY A 218 1.57 14.67 11.49
N ILE A 219 1.02 14.39 10.30
CA ILE A 219 0.76 13.03 9.82
C ILE A 219 2.10 12.29 9.65
N ILE A 220 2.17 11.07 10.20
CA ILE A 220 3.30 10.18 10.00
C ILE A 220 3.10 9.41 8.71
N PHE A 221 3.85 9.80 7.67
CA PHE A 221 3.97 9.00 6.45
C PHE A 221 5.13 8.01 6.59
N ALA A 222 4.85 6.72 6.48
CA ALA A 222 5.87 5.69 6.52
C ALA A 222 5.59 4.61 5.49
N THR A 223 6.66 3.96 5.04
CA THR A 223 6.56 2.70 4.30
C THR A 223 7.05 1.56 5.17
N LEU A 224 6.60 0.33 4.91
CA LEU A 224 7.16 -0.83 5.57
C LEU A 224 7.29 -2.04 4.65
N TYR A 225 8.24 -2.90 4.98
CA TYR A 225 8.34 -4.27 4.47
C TYR A 225 8.21 -5.25 5.64
N PRO A 226 7.13 -6.04 5.71
CA PRO A 226 6.86 -6.89 6.87
C PRO A 226 7.65 -8.21 6.84
N GLY A 227 8.57 -8.40 5.89
CA GLY A 227 9.18 -9.69 5.55
C GLY A 227 8.43 -10.40 4.43
N CYS A 228 8.99 -11.52 3.94
CA CYS A 228 8.42 -12.16 2.76
C CYS A 228 7.31 -13.14 3.11
N VAL A 229 6.09 -12.80 2.70
CA VAL A 229 4.88 -13.59 2.96
C VAL A 229 4.55 -14.42 1.73
N ALA A 230 5.29 -15.52 1.58
CA ALA A 230 5.33 -16.33 0.35
C ALA A 230 4.05 -17.15 0.11
N ASP A 231 3.27 -17.38 1.15
CA ASP A 231 2.01 -18.14 1.16
C ASP A 231 0.78 -17.27 0.89
N THR A 232 0.98 -16.01 0.48
CA THR A 232 -0.13 -15.13 0.15
C THR A 232 -0.70 -15.40 -1.25
N PRO A 233 -2.00 -15.12 -1.45
CA PRO A 233 -2.60 -15.15 -2.77
C PRO A 233 -2.00 -14.15 -3.79
N LEU A 234 -1.07 -13.27 -3.41
CA LEU A 234 -0.42 -12.35 -4.35
C LEU A 234 0.29 -13.09 -5.49
N PHE A 235 0.85 -14.27 -5.20
CA PHE A 235 1.59 -15.08 -6.18
C PHE A 235 0.72 -16.12 -6.91
N ARG A 236 -0.62 -16.07 -6.78
CA ARG A 236 -1.53 -17.07 -7.38
C ARG A 236 -1.42 -17.18 -8.91
N HIS A 237 -1.00 -16.10 -9.57
CA HIS A 237 -0.78 -16.05 -11.02
C HIS A 237 0.67 -16.33 -11.43
N ALA A 238 1.59 -16.54 -10.48
CA ALA A 238 2.97 -16.95 -10.77
C ALA A 238 3.01 -18.42 -11.24
N PRO A 239 4.10 -18.87 -11.92
CA PRO A 239 4.27 -20.28 -12.29
C PRO A 239 4.10 -21.23 -11.09
N LYS A 240 3.50 -22.42 -11.27
CA LYS A 240 3.30 -23.39 -10.17
C LYS A 240 4.61 -23.77 -9.47
N ALA A 241 5.68 -23.97 -10.26
CA ALA A 241 7.02 -24.21 -9.73
C ALA A 241 7.51 -23.06 -8.84
N PHE A 242 7.19 -21.81 -9.18
CA PHE A 242 7.47 -20.67 -8.32
C PHE A 242 6.66 -20.74 -7.02
N GLN A 243 5.36 -21.02 -7.08
CA GLN A 243 4.49 -21.11 -5.90
C GLN A 243 4.91 -22.23 -4.92
N THR A 244 5.55 -23.31 -5.39
CA THR A 244 6.01 -24.40 -4.53
C THR A 244 7.47 -24.25 -4.07
N ILE A 245 8.37 -23.86 -4.98
CA ILE A 245 9.81 -23.77 -4.71
C ILE A 245 10.16 -22.50 -3.95
N PHE A 246 9.53 -21.36 -4.28
CA PHE A 246 9.88 -20.07 -3.66
C PHE A 246 9.59 -20.02 -2.16
N PRO A 247 8.43 -20.49 -1.64
CA PRO A 247 8.23 -20.55 -0.19
C PRO A 247 9.23 -21.47 0.51
N TRP A 248 9.55 -22.63 -0.08
CA TRP A 248 10.57 -23.54 0.46
C TRP A 248 11.95 -22.87 0.50
N PHE A 249 12.35 -22.22 -0.61
CA PHE A 249 13.60 -21.49 -0.71
C PHE A 249 13.67 -20.34 0.30
N GLN A 250 12.57 -19.64 0.53
CA GLN A 250 12.53 -18.57 1.50
C GLN A 250 12.53 -19.03 2.95
N LYS A 251 11.87 -20.14 3.25
CA LYS A 251 11.89 -20.75 4.59
C LYS A 251 13.26 -21.30 4.92
N ASN A 252 13.90 -21.98 3.97
CA ASN A 252 15.08 -22.80 4.25
C ASN A 252 16.41 -22.15 3.86
N ILE A 253 16.43 -21.31 2.82
CA ILE A 253 17.68 -20.72 2.28
C ILE A 253 17.82 -19.26 2.68
N THR A 254 16.94 -18.37 2.19
CA THR A 254 17.06 -16.93 2.53
C THR A 254 16.67 -16.64 3.97
N LYS A 255 15.88 -17.53 4.58
CA LYS A 255 15.23 -17.36 5.89
C LYS A 255 14.45 -16.04 5.97
N GLY A 256 13.95 -15.54 4.86
CA GLY A 256 13.18 -14.29 4.76
C GLY A 256 11.68 -14.47 4.97
N TYR A 257 11.21 -15.71 5.08
CA TYR A 257 9.80 -16.05 5.23
C TYR A 257 9.20 -15.51 6.53
N VAL A 258 8.01 -14.94 6.43
CA VAL A 258 7.18 -14.48 7.54
C VAL A 258 5.77 -15.03 7.36
N SER A 259 5.14 -15.48 8.45
CA SER A 259 3.76 -15.94 8.42
C SER A 259 2.80 -14.76 8.22
N GLN A 260 1.64 -15.01 7.61
CA GLN A 260 0.65 -13.95 7.44
C GLN A 260 0.23 -13.27 8.77
N PRO A 261 0.00 -13.99 9.90
CA PRO A 261 -0.25 -13.37 11.20
C PRO A 261 0.88 -12.43 11.65
N LEU A 262 2.14 -12.86 11.58
CA LEU A 262 3.28 -12.04 11.99
C LEU A 262 3.44 -10.80 11.08
N SER A 263 3.13 -10.93 9.79
CA SER A 263 3.15 -9.78 8.89
C SER A 263 2.07 -8.76 9.25
N GLY A 264 0.88 -9.22 9.64
CA GLY A 264 -0.21 -8.36 10.11
C GLY A 264 0.14 -7.66 11.42
N GLU A 265 0.76 -8.39 12.35
CA GLU A 265 1.27 -7.83 13.61
C GLU A 265 2.28 -6.70 13.36
N ARG A 266 3.24 -6.90 12.45
CA ARG A 266 4.23 -5.87 12.09
C ARG A 266 3.58 -4.63 11.48
N VAL A 267 2.54 -4.78 10.67
CA VAL A 267 1.77 -3.64 10.17
C VAL A 267 1.07 -2.93 11.32
N ALA A 268 0.43 -3.66 12.23
CA ALA A 268 -0.24 -3.10 13.40
C ALA A 268 0.74 -2.36 14.33
N GLN A 269 1.98 -2.86 14.50
CA GLN A 269 3.04 -2.17 15.23
C GLN A 269 3.35 -0.80 14.61
N VAL A 270 3.59 -0.75 13.29
CA VAL A 270 3.86 0.52 12.57
C VAL A 270 2.68 1.48 12.67
N VAL A 271 1.45 0.97 12.70
CA VAL A 271 0.23 1.78 12.80
C VAL A 271 -0.04 2.29 14.24
N ALA A 272 0.21 1.47 15.26
CA ALA A 272 -0.30 1.75 16.61
C ALA A 272 0.79 2.02 17.67
N ASP A 273 2.00 1.49 17.52
CA ASP A 273 2.98 1.51 18.61
C ASP A 273 3.74 2.85 18.67
N PRO A 274 4.10 3.32 19.88
CA PRO A 274 4.79 4.59 20.08
C PRO A 274 6.21 4.62 19.48
N ASP A 275 6.84 3.46 19.32
CA ASP A 275 8.20 3.34 18.76
C ASP A 275 8.27 3.65 17.25
N PHE A 276 7.11 3.69 16.56
CA PHE A 276 7.00 3.89 15.12
C PHE A 276 6.49 5.30 14.75
N THR A 277 6.88 6.30 15.52
CA THR A 277 6.43 7.70 15.35
C THR A 277 7.28 8.52 14.37
N ARG A 278 8.42 7.99 13.92
CA ARG A 278 9.28 8.67 12.94
C ARG A 278 8.61 8.67 11.57
N SER A 279 8.36 9.86 11.01
CA SER A 279 7.90 10.01 9.63
C SER A 279 9.07 9.92 8.64
N GLY A 280 8.72 9.57 7.41
CA GLY A 280 9.64 9.56 6.30
C GLY A 280 10.67 8.45 6.34
N VAL A 281 10.27 7.28 6.82
CA VAL A 281 11.15 6.12 6.93
C VAL A 281 10.54 4.91 6.24
N HIS A 282 11.44 3.98 5.89
CA HIS A 282 11.10 2.64 5.48
C HIS A 282 11.40 1.68 6.63
N TRP A 283 10.35 1.16 7.27
CA TRP A 283 10.49 0.17 8.33
C TRP A 283 10.70 -1.22 7.75
N SER A 284 11.79 -1.88 8.13
CA SER A 284 12.11 -3.23 7.70
C SER A 284 12.46 -4.11 8.88
N TRP A 285 12.19 -5.40 8.74
CA TRP A 285 12.69 -6.46 9.63
C TRP A 285 13.80 -7.27 8.95
N GLY A 286 14.33 -6.76 7.84
CA GLY A 286 15.36 -7.38 7.04
C GLY A 286 14.88 -8.60 6.24
N ASN A 287 15.77 -9.12 5.42
CA ASN A 287 15.51 -10.28 4.55
C ASN A 287 15.90 -11.62 5.15
N ARG A 288 16.42 -11.61 6.38
CA ARG A 288 16.76 -12.81 7.14
C ARG A 288 16.15 -12.68 8.52
N GLN A 289 15.04 -13.37 8.74
CA GLN A 289 14.29 -13.31 9.99
C GLN A 289 15.12 -13.94 11.11
N LYS A 290 15.22 -13.21 12.23
CA LYS A 290 15.80 -13.70 13.49
C LYS A 290 14.75 -13.56 14.59
N PRO A 291 14.63 -14.54 15.51
CA PRO A 291 13.79 -14.37 16.70
C PRO A 291 14.16 -13.07 17.44
N GLY A 292 13.17 -12.27 17.82
CA GLY A 292 13.38 -11.00 18.50
C GLY A 292 13.98 -9.86 17.64
N ALA A 293 14.06 -10.03 16.32
CA ALA A 293 14.52 -8.95 15.45
C ALA A 293 13.61 -7.71 15.57
N GLN A 294 14.19 -6.60 15.98
CA GLN A 294 13.52 -5.30 16.00
C GLN A 294 13.48 -4.70 14.59
N ALA A 295 12.46 -3.88 14.35
CA ALA A 295 12.39 -3.08 13.14
C ALA A 295 13.55 -2.09 13.11
N PHE A 296 13.97 -1.71 11.91
CA PHE A 296 14.94 -0.64 11.72
C PHE A 296 14.52 0.23 10.53
N ALA A 297 14.96 1.49 10.56
CA ALA A 297 14.80 2.41 9.44
C ALA A 297 15.83 2.04 8.36
N GLN A 298 15.36 1.37 7.33
CA GLN A 298 16.16 0.93 6.19
C GLN A 298 16.39 2.11 5.23
N PRO A 299 17.64 2.40 4.84
CA PRO A 299 17.91 3.36 3.77
C PRO A 299 17.19 2.98 2.48
N LEU A 300 16.70 3.99 1.77
CA LEU A 300 16.05 3.82 0.49
C LEU A 300 17.07 3.96 -0.64
N SER A 301 16.80 3.31 -1.77
CA SER A 301 17.63 3.48 -2.96
C SER A 301 17.67 4.94 -3.42
N SER A 302 18.80 5.35 -4.00
CA SER A 302 18.95 6.68 -4.62
C SER A 302 17.85 7.00 -5.66
N LYS A 303 17.30 5.96 -6.32
CA LYS A 303 16.16 6.10 -7.22
C LYS A 303 14.89 6.62 -6.53
N ALA A 304 14.68 6.23 -5.27
CA ALA A 304 13.56 6.62 -4.44
C ALA A 304 13.80 7.94 -3.67
N GLU A 305 15.05 8.38 -3.55
CA GLU A 305 15.46 9.60 -2.83
C GLU A 305 15.60 10.84 -3.73
N ASN A 306 15.43 10.70 -5.05
CA ASN A 306 15.53 11.83 -5.98
C ASN A 306 14.30 12.75 -5.88
N ALA A 307 14.46 13.90 -5.21
CA ALA A 307 13.39 14.87 -4.97
C ALA A 307 12.75 15.43 -6.25
N HIS A 308 13.54 15.72 -7.29
CA HIS A 308 13.00 16.22 -8.57
C HIS A 308 12.09 15.18 -9.24
N ARG A 309 12.52 13.91 -9.25
CA ARG A 309 11.68 12.81 -9.78
C ARG A 309 10.42 12.61 -8.93
N ALA A 310 10.52 12.73 -7.61
CA ALA A 310 9.39 12.58 -6.70
C ALA A 310 8.31 13.63 -6.95
N ALA A 311 8.71 14.91 -7.06
CA ALA A 311 7.81 16.00 -7.39
C ALA A 311 7.17 15.82 -8.77
N ARG A 312 7.96 15.49 -9.80
CA ARG A 312 7.44 15.26 -11.15
C ARG A 312 6.49 14.06 -11.23
N LEU A 313 6.79 12.98 -10.52
CA LEU A 313 5.91 11.81 -10.41
C LEU A 313 4.58 12.22 -9.79
N TRP A 314 4.60 13.03 -8.74
CA TRP A 314 3.40 13.53 -8.08
C TRP A 314 2.51 14.33 -9.02
N ASP A 315 3.07 15.33 -9.70
CA ASP A 315 2.30 16.25 -10.54
C ASP A 315 1.66 15.51 -11.73
N LEU A 316 2.42 14.63 -12.38
CA LEU A 316 1.88 13.76 -13.43
C LEU A 316 0.79 12.82 -12.90
N SER A 317 0.96 12.28 -11.70
CA SER A 317 -0.04 11.38 -11.11
C SER A 317 -1.33 12.13 -10.78
N ALA A 318 -1.23 13.34 -10.21
CA ALA A 318 -2.37 14.20 -9.92
C ALA A 318 -3.20 14.51 -11.17
N LYS A 319 -2.53 14.78 -12.30
CA LYS A 319 -3.17 14.92 -13.61
C LYS A 319 -3.95 13.67 -14.02
N LEU A 320 -3.30 12.51 -13.97
CA LEU A 320 -3.88 11.24 -14.45
C LEU A 320 -5.10 10.79 -13.65
N VAL A 321 -5.18 11.14 -12.36
CA VAL A 321 -6.30 10.79 -11.49
C VAL A 321 -7.36 11.91 -11.37
N GLY A 322 -7.17 13.03 -12.06
CA GLY A 322 -8.10 14.16 -12.04
C GLY A 322 -8.15 14.88 -10.68
N LEU A 323 -6.99 15.22 -10.13
CA LEU A 323 -6.87 16.04 -8.92
C LEU A 323 -6.43 17.49 -9.20
N GLU A 324 -6.19 17.87 -10.46
CA GLU A 324 -5.73 19.23 -10.82
C GLU A 324 -6.71 20.36 -10.41
N ASP A 325 -8.02 20.07 -10.35
CA ASP A 325 -9.06 21.05 -9.98
C ASP A 325 -9.41 21.05 -8.47
N ALA A 326 -8.90 20.09 -7.71
CA ALA A 326 -9.10 20.03 -6.28
C ALA A 326 -7.89 20.70 -5.61
N ARG A 327 -8.11 21.71 -4.76
CA ARG A 327 -7.04 22.27 -3.90
C ARG A 327 -6.42 21.15 -3.07
N ILE A 328 -5.30 20.59 -3.54
CA ILE A 328 -4.63 19.47 -2.89
C ILE A 328 -3.89 20.01 -1.66
N GLY A 329 -4.45 19.79 -0.48
CA GLY A 329 -3.77 20.08 0.79
C GLY A 329 -3.55 21.57 1.09
N GLU A 330 -4.35 22.45 0.50
CA GLU A 330 -4.52 23.80 1.08
C GLU A 330 -5.61 23.72 2.15
N PRO A 331 -5.37 24.27 3.36
CA PRO A 331 -6.41 24.37 4.37
C PRO A 331 -7.59 25.17 3.81
N ALA A 332 -8.80 24.81 4.25
CA ALA A 332 -10.01 25.57 3.98
C ALA A 332 -9.92 27.00 4.53
#